data_AF-S7QPK9-F1
#
_entry.id   AF-S7QPK9-F1
#
_cell.length_a   1.000
_cell.length_b   1.000
_cell.length_c   1.000
_cell.angle_alpha   90.00
_cell.angle_beta   90.00
_cell.angle_gamma   90.00
#
_symmetry.space_group_name_H-M   'P 1'
#
loop_
_entity.id
_entity.type
_entity.pdbx_description
1 polymer ?
#
loop_
_entity_poly.entity_id
_entity_poly.type
_entity_poly.pdbx_seq_one_letter_code
_entity_poly.pdbx_strand_id
1 'polypeptide(L)'
;MGVQFGSFDSICETAALVICSLVGTAQGIEPSCYSRNVEVGGTIIFQPSTSFVHIVAIIMTAIMIFHIRSKYTAVGRKEIVMFFYMYIVIELLAMFLDSNIIPTANSSYPWFAAIYTGLVAAAYCCLLINGFVGFQFAEDGTPLSLWFMRIACLVVFGVSFFISIATFKGFAGFSYSKPIGLWIIYILWPIICAAVYVVSQLVLVFRTLEDRWPLGDIIFGAAFYTVGNVLLFAFSVTICDAIKHYIDGLFFFTLCMLLSVMMVYKYWDSITREDLEFSVGSKAAVWEVKDPLLSTGLDYSEEDTVSNYHGGGVAPSLVGGVSGQQLYQKGGMGGRGYPPSDRY
;
A
#
# COMPACT_ATOMS: atom_id res chain seq x y z
N MET A 1 -14.48 -30.93 -8.15
CA MET A 1 -14.46 -29.53 -8.61
C MET A 1 -13.12 -29.30 -9.30
N GLY A 2 -13.10 -29.24 -10.63
CA GLY A 2 -11.87 -29.09 -11.41
C GLY A 2 -11.91 -27.81 -12.19
N VAL A 3 -10.84 -27.01 -12.11
CA VAL A 3 -10.68 -25.80 -12.93
C VAL A 3 -10.50 -26.23 -14.38
N GLN A 4 -11.46 -25.91 -15.24
CA GLN A 4 -11.33 -26.14 -16.68
C GLN A 4 -10.70 -24.94 -17.36
N PHE A 5 -9.67 -25.17 -18.17
CA PHE A 5 -9.01 -24.11 -18.91
C PHE A 5 -9.99 -23.39 -19.85
N GLY A 6 -10.10 -22.07 -19.72
CA GLY A 6 -10.93 -21.24 -20.59
C GLY A 6 -12.43 -21.25 -20.28
N SER A 7 -12.87 -21.90 -19.20
CA SER A 7 -14.23 -21.79 -18.67
C SER A 7 -14.20 -21.15 -17.28
N PHE A 8 -15.24 -20.37 -16.98
CA PHE A 8 -15.48 -19.80 -15.65
C PHE A 8 -16.58 -20.54 -14.88
N ASP A 9 -17.20 -21.58 -15.45
CA ASP A 9 -18.40 -22.18 -14.87
C ASP A 9 -18.16 -22.68 -13.44
N SER A 10 -17.16 -23.56 -13.27
CA SER A 10 -16.79 -24.08 -11.94
C SER A 10 -16.26 -23.00 -10.99
N ILE A 11 -15.61 -21.96 -11.53
CA ILE A 11 -15.01 -20.89 -10.73
C ILE A 11 -16.13 -20.00 -10.16
N CYS A 12 -17.07 -19.61 -11.02
CA CYS A 12 -18.18 -18.74 -10.68
C CYS A 12 -19.26 -19.42 -9.85
N GLU A 13 -19.46 -20.73 -10.01
CA GLU A 13 -20.27 -21.52 -9.09
C GLU A 13 -19.68 -21.53 -7.66
N THR A 14 -18.35 -21.47 -7.53
CA THR A 14 -17.65 -21.57 -6.24
C THR A 14 -17.43 -20.20 -5.58
N ALA A 15 -17.21 -19.14 -6.37
CA ALA A 15 -16.84 -17.81 -5.90
C ALA A 15 -17.58 -16.71 -6.67
N ALA A 16 -18.15 -15.75 -5.95
CA ALA A 16 -18.92 -14.63 -6.51
C ALA A 16 -18.03 -13.51 -7.08
N LEU A 17 -17.19 -13.80 -8.08
CA LEU A 17 -16.33 -12.77 -8.68
C LEU A 17 -17.17 -11.75 -9.47
N VAL A 18 -16.69 -10.50 -9.54
CA VAL A 18 -17.29 -9.39 -10.33
C VAL A 18 -17.66 -9.81 -11.76
N ILE A 19 -16.83 -10.64 -12.40
CA ILE A 19 -17.04 -11.06 -13.79
C ILE A 19 -18.11 -12.16 -13.97
N CYS A 20 -18.50 -12.85 -12.90
CA CYS A 20 -19.36 -14.03 -12.99
C CYS A 20 -20.78 -13.72 -13.46
N SER A 21 -21.28 -12.51 -13.18
CA SER A 21 -22.58 -12.04 -13.66
C SER A 21 -22.63 -11.76 -15.17
N LEU A 22 -21.48 -11.79 -15.86
CA LEU A 22 -21.35 -11.40 -17.27
C LEU A 22 -20.83 -12.52 -18.18
N VAL A 23 -20.65 -13.73 -17.65
CA VAL A 23 -19.96 -14.84 -18.33
C VAL A 23 -20.80 -16.13 -18.23
N GLY A 24 -20.59 -17.06 -19.16
CA GLY A 24 -21.25 -18.37 -19.21
C GLY A 24 -22.60 -18.31 -19.93
N THR A 25 -23.59 -17.71 -19.29
CA THR A 25 -24.96 -17.56 -19.83
C THR A 25 -25.32 -16.10 -20.06
N ALA A 26 -26.44 -15.85 -20.76
CA ALA A 26 -26.95 -14.49 -20.98
C ALA A 26 -27.35 -13.75 -19.69
N GLN A 27 -27.52 -14.47 -18.57
CA GLN A 27 -27.84 -13.92 -17.25
C GLN A 27 -26.68 -14.04 -16.26
N GLY A 28 -25.51 -14.51 -16.70
CA GLY A 28 -24.36 -14.80 -15.84
C GLY A 28 -24.46 -16.15 -15.14
N ILE A 29 -23.51 -16.41 -14.24
CA ILE A 29 -23.46 -17.59 -13.38
C ILE A 29 -23.58 -17.13 -11.93
N GLU A 30 -24.52 -17.73 -11.20
CA GLU A 30 -24.73 -17.45 -9.79
C GLU A 30 -23.91 -18.41 -8.92
N PRO A 31 -23.23 -17.92 -7.87
CA PRO A 31 -22.50 -18.78 -6.94
C PRO A 31 -23.46 -19.65 -6.13
N SER A 32 -23.05 -20.88 -5.82
CA SER A 32 -23.86 -21.81 -5.02
C SER A 32 -24.02 -21.36 -3.57
N CYS A 33 -23.06 -20.60 -3.05
CA CYS A 33 -23.08 -20.04 -1.70
C CYS A 33 -22.42 -18.65 -1.68
N TYR A 34 -23.11 -17.68 -1.09
CA TYR A 34 -22.62 -16.31 -0.89
C TYR A 34 -23.07 -15.76 0.48
N SER A 35 -22.39 -14.72 0.96
CA SER A 35 -22.75 -14.05 2.22
C SER A 35 -24.14 -13.39 2.14
N ARG A 36 -24.93 -13.51 3.20
CA ARG A 36 -26.29 -12.94 3.28
C ARG A 36 -26.29 -11.43 2.99
N ASN A 37 -27.28 -11.02 2.19
CA ASN A 37 -27.52 -9.63 1.88
C ASN A 37 -28.19 -8.90 3.04
N VAL A 38 -27.88 -7.62 3.20
CA VAL A 38 -28.50 -6.77 4.23
C VAL A 38 -29.23 -5.64 3.54
N GLU A 39 -30.47 -5.41 3.96
CA GLU A 39 -31.26 -4.26 3.49
C GLU A 39 -31.01 -3.06 4.40
N VAL A 40 -30.50 -1.97 3.82
CA VAL A 40 -30.27 -0.69 4.51
C VAL A 40 -31.02 0.39 3.76
N GLY A 41 -32.03 0.99 4.39
CA GLY A 41 -32.77 2.13 3.83
C GLY A 41 -33.47 1.86 2.50
N GLY A 42 -33.95 0.64 2.26
CA GLY A 42 -34.60 0.23 1.01
C GLY A 42 -33.63 -0.15 -0.12
N THR A 43 -32.32 -0.21 0.15
CA THR A 43 -31.31 -0.74 -0.77
C THR A 43 -30.75 -2.06 -0.24
N ILE A 44 -30.68 -3.08 -1.09
CA ILE A 44 -30.11 -4.39 -0.76
C ILE A 44 -28.61 -4.33 -1.04
N ILE A 45 -27.80 -4.41 0.01
CA ILE A 45 -26.35 -4.48 -0.08
C ILE A 45 -25.96 -5.96 -0.17
N PHE A 46 -25.31 -6.32 -1.27
CA PHE A 46 -24.75 -7.65 -1.46
C PHE A 46 -23.45 -7.79 -0.65
N GLN A 47 -23.23 -8.95 -0.02
CA GLN A 47 -21.98 -9.29 0.68
C GLN A 47 -21.35 -8.17 1.56
N PRO A 48 -22.07 -7.60 2.53
CA PRO A 48 -21.60 -6.46 3.32
C PRO A 48 -20.32 -6.74 4.14
N SER A 49 -20.05 -8.02 4.46
CA SER A 49 -18.84 -8.46 5.13
C SER A 49 -17.58 -8.19 4.30
N THR A 50 -17.62 -8.52 3.01
CA THR A 50 -16.52 -8.26 2.05
C THR A 50 -16.37 -6.75 1.80
N SER A 51 -17.47 -6.00 1.69
CA SER A 51 -17.45 -4.54 1.57
C SER A 51 -16.71 -3.86 2.72
N PHE A 52 -16.85 -4.37 3.95
CA PHE A 52 -16.11 -3.86 5.11
C PHE A 52 -14.59 -4.04 4.96
N VAL A 53 -14.14 -5.17 4.41
CA VAL A 53 -12.71 -5.42 4.16
C VAL A 53 -12.17 -4.45 3.11
N HIS A 54 -12.92 -4.17 2.05
CA HIS A 54 -12.53 -3.15 1.06
C HIS A 54 -12.35 -1.76 1.69
N ILE A 55 -13.23 -1.35 2.61
CA ILE A 55 -13.09 -0.07 3.35
C ILE A 55 -11.78 -0.06 4.16
N VAL A 56 -11.50 -1.14 4.88
CA VAL A 56 -10.23 -1.27 5.63
C VAL A 56 -9.03 -1.25 4.67
N ALA A 57 -9.12 -1.93 3.53
CA ALA A 57 -8.07 -1.95 2.52
C ALA A 57 -7.77 -0.55 1.95
N ILE A 58 -8.80 0.24 1.66
CA ILE A 58 -8.67 1.63 1.19
C ILE A 58 -7.97 2.50 2.25
N ILE A 59 -8.40 2.41 3.52
CA ILE A 59 -7.79 3.17 4.62
C ILE A 59 -6.32 2.79 4.80
N MET A 60 -6.02 1.50 4.85
CA MET A 60 -4.66 1.00 5.00
C MET A 60 -3.77 1.42 3.82
N THR A 61 -4.30 1.39 2.59
CA THR A 61 -3.58 1.85 1.40
C THR A 61 -3.28 3.33 1.45
N ALA A 62 -4.22 4.16 1.92
CA ALA A 62 -3.99 5.59 2.10
C ALA A 62 -2.86 5.87 3.11
N ILE A 63 -2.82 5.12 4.23
CA ILE A 63 -1.75 5.22 5.23
C ILE A 63 -0.40 4.82 4.63
N MET A 64 -0.33 3.73 3.86
CA MET A 64 0.89 3.30 3.18
C MET A 64 1.39 4.37 2.19
N ILE A 65 0.49 4.94 1.36
CA ILE A 65 0.83 6.02 0.43
C ILE A 65 1.40 7.23 1.18
N PHE A 66 0.82 7.60 2.33
CA PHE A 66 1.33 8.69 3.17
C PHE A 66 2.77 8.42 3.63
N HIS A 67 3.06 7.24 4.18
CA HIS A 67 4.40 6.87 4.63
C HIS A 67 5.43 6.79 3.50
N ILE A 68 5.05 6.29 2.33
CA ILE A 68 5.96 6.25 1.17
C ILE A 68 6.32 7.68 0.74
N ARG A 69 5.34 8.60 0.76
CA ARG A 69 5.56 10.00 0.37
C ARG A 69 6.34 10.80 1.41
N SER A 70 6.37 10.38 2.67
CA SER A 70 7.19 11.03 3.70
C SER A 70 8.68 10.72 3.58
N LYS A 71 9.10 9.68 2.84
CA LYS A 71 10.51 9.40 2.56
C LYS A 71 11.04 10.33 1.45
N TYR A 72 12.18 10.99 1.68
CA TYR A 72 12.76 12.00 0.76
C TYR A 72 13.66 11.40 -0.31
N THR A 73 14.45 10.42 0.06
CA THR A 73 15.32 9.61 -0.79
C THR A 73 14.90 8.16 -0.52
N ALA A 74 14.62 7.39 -1.57
CA ALA A 74 14.20 5.99 -1.48
C ALA A 74 14.11 5.42 -2.90
N VAL A 75 14.68 4.24 -3.09
CA VAL A 75 14.73 3.56 -4.39
C VAL A 75 13.31 3.22 -4.87
N GLY A 76 12.98 3.59 -6.12
CA GLY A 76 11.70 3.27 -6.76
C GLY A 76 10.48 3.90 -6.09
N ARG A 77 10.66 4.97 -5.28
CA ARG A 77 9.57 5.61 -4.52
C ARG A 77 8.40 6.07 -5.41
N LYS A 78 8.68 6.62 -6.59
CA LYS A 78 7.62 7.16 -7.48
C LYS A 78 6.90 6.03 -8.22
N GLU A 79 7.62 4.96 -8.50
CA GLU A 79 7.17 3.76 -9.18
C GLU A 79 6.23 2.95 -8.29
N ILE A 80 6.61 2.70 -7.04
CA ILE A 80 5.79 1.89 -6.12
C ILE A 80 4.51 2.63 -5.69
N VAL A 81 4.56 3.96 -5.58
CA VAL A 81 3.37 4.79 -5.32
C VAL A 81 2.32 4.62 -6.42
N MET A 82 2.74 4.43 -7.68
CA MET A 82 1.80 4.19 -8.78
C MET A 82 1.05 2.86 -8.61
N PHE A 83 1.72 1.81 -8.11
CA PHE A 83 1.06 0.55 -7.77
C PHE A 83 -0.01 0.74 -6.69
N PHE A 84 0.31 1.46 -5.60
CA PHE A 84 -0.67 1.73 -4.53
C PHE A 84 -1.82 2.64 -4.99
N TYR A 85 -1.57 3.57 -5.92
CA TYR A 85 -2.65 4.36 -6.54
C TYR A 85 -3.57 3.51 -7.42
N MET A 86 -3.04 2.50 -8.13
CA MET A 86 -3.92 1.55 -8.84
C MET A 86 -4.70 0.69 -7.84
N TYR A 87 -4.04 0.21 -6.79
CA TYR A 87 -4.67 -0.63 -5.78
C TYR A 87 -5.85 0.06 -5.08
N ILE A 88 -5.70 1.33 -4.64
CA ILE A 88 -6.80 2.06 -4.01
C ILE A 88 -8.00 2.27 -4.96
N VAL A 89 -7.75 2.49 -6.26
CA VAL A 89 -8.81 2.62 -7.26
C VAL A 89 -9.50 1.28 -7.53
N ILE A 90 -8.74 0.18 -7.55
CA ILE A 90 -9.27 -1.19 -7.69
C ILE A 90 -10.18 -1.52 -6.51
N GLU A 91 -9.74 -1.27 -5.27
CA GLU A 91 -10.52 -1.54 -4.06
C GLU A 91 -11.81 -0.70 -4.01
N LEU A 92 -11.75 0.56 -4.45
CA LEU A 92 -12.94 1.42 -4.55
C LEU A 92 -13.95 0.89 -5.57
N LEU A 93 -13.47 0.45 -6.75
CA LEU A 93 -14.34 -0.14 -7.77
C LEU A 93 -14.89 -1.51 -7.35
N ALA A 94 -14.06 -2.35 -6.72
CA ALA A 94 -14.47 -3.64 -6.17
C ALA A 94 -15.59 -3.46 -5.16
N MET A 95 -15.46 -2.52 -4.23
CA MET A 95 -16.51 -2.19 -3.26
C MET A 95 -17.85 -1.87 -3.94
N PHE A 96 -17.88 -1.11 -5.03
CA PHE A 96 -19.13 -0.79 -5.74
C PHE A 96 -19.72 -1.96 -6.52
N LEU A 97 -18.86 -2.83 -7.08
CA LEU A 97 -19.26 -3.98 -7.90
C LEU A 97 -19.69 -5.17 -7.05
N ASP A 98 -18.94 -5.49 -6.00
CA ASP A 98 -19.23 -6.59 -5.08
C ASP A 98 -20.42 -6.26 -4.15
N SER A 99 -20.58 -5.00 -3.74
CA SER A 99 -21.75 -4.60 -2.91
C SER A 99 -23.06 -4.50 -3.71
N ASN A 100 -23.00 -4.70 -5.03
CA ASN A 100 -24.11 -4.49 -5.97
C ASN A 100 -24.75 -3.08 -5.87
N ILE A 101 -23.96 -2.08 -5.46
CA ILE A 101 -24.36 -0.66 -5.47
C ILE A 101 -24.61 -0.21 -6.91
N ILE A 102 -23.80 -0.73 -7.84
CA ILE A 102 -24.11 -0.71 -9.27
C ILE A 102 -24.80 -2.04 -9.58
N PRO A 103 -26.12 -2.05 -9.85
CA PRO A 103 -26.84 -3.29 -10.12
C PRO A 103 -26.30 -3.98 -11.37
N THR A 104 -26.15 -5.32 -11.31
CA THR A 104 -25.76 -6.15 -12.48
C THR A 104 -26.67 -5.98 -13.68
N ALA A 105 -27.96 -5.67 -13.46
CA ALA A 105 -28.94 -5.41 -14.51
C ALA A 105 -28.74 -4.05 -15.23
N ASN A 106 -27.94 -3.13 -14.67
CA ASN A 106 -27.69 -1.84 -15.27
C ASN A 106 -26.75 -2.00 -16.48
N SER A 107 -27.06 -1.33 -17.59
CA SER A 107 -26.24 -1.31 -18.81
C SER A 107 -24.80 -0.79 -18.60
N SER A 108 -24.57 -0.11 -17.47
CA SER A 108 -23.26 0.43 -17.09
C SER A 108 -22.36 -0.62 -16.42
N TYR A 109 -22.93 -1.68 -15.82
CA TYR A 109 -22.18 -2.69 -15.08
C TYR A 109 -21.06 -3.36 -15.90
N PRO A 110 -21.29 -3.79 -17.16
CA PRO A 110 -20.24 -4.41 -17.97
C PRO A 110 -19.04 -3.48 -18.25
N TRP A 111 -19.27 -2.17 -18.30
CA TRP A 111 -18.20 -1.19 -18.49
C TRP A 111 -17.35 -1.03 -17.24
N PHE A 112 -17.97 -0.93 -16.07
CA PHE A 112 -17.24 -0.86 -14.80
C PHE A 112 -16.49 -2.17 -14.50
N ALA A 113 -17.09 -3.33 -14.79
CA ALA A 113 -16.41 -4.62 -14.70
C ALA A 113 -15.22 -4.70 -15.67
N ALA A 114 -15.34 -4.18 -16.90
CA ALA A 114 -14.22 -4.11 -17.84
C ALA A 114 -13.09 -3.18 -17.35
N ILE A 115 -13.42 -2.03 -16.78
CA ILE A 115 -12.42 -1.12 -16.17
C ILE A 115 -11.72 -1.80 -15.00
N TYR A 116 -12.48 -2.44 -14.10
CA TYR A 116 -11.94 -3.16 -12.96
C TYR A 116 -10.97 -4.27 -13.39
N THR A 117 -11.39 -5.14 -14.29
CA THR A 117 -10.53 -6.22 -14.81
C THR A 117 -9.26 -5.68 -15.48
N GLY A 118 -9.38 -4.57 -16.21
CA GLY A 118 -8.22 -3.95 -16.84
C GLY A 118 -7.26 -3.30 -15.85
N LEU A 119 -7.78 -2.66 -14.80
CA LEU A 119 -6.96 -2.10 -13.72
C LEU A 119 -6.23 -3.19 -12.95
N VAL A 120 -6.89 -4.32 -12.67
CA VAL A 120 -6.27 -5.49 -12.03
C VAL A 120 -5.08 -5.97 -12.88
N ALA A 121 -5.28 -6.20 -14.18
CA ALA A 121 -4.20 -6.63 -15.08
C ALA A 121 -3.04 -5.62 -15.15
N ALA A 122 -3.36 -4.33 -15.19
CA ALA A 122 -2.38 -3.25 -15.19
C ALA A 122 -1.62 -3.14 -13.85
N ALA A 123 -2.28 -3.37 -12.71
CA ALA A 123 -1.64 -3.37 -11.39
C ALA A 123 -0.61 -4.50 -11.26
N TYR A 124 -0.90 -5.70 -11.76
CA TYR A 124 0.09 -6.79 -11.81
C TYR A 124 1.24 -6.51 -12.77
N CYS A 125 0.99 -5.82 -13.89
CA CYS A 125 2.05 -5.32 -14.76
C CYS A 125 2.94 -4.29 -14.02
N CYS A 126 2.31 -3.36 -13.30
CA CYS A 126 3.00 -2.37 -12.48
C CYS A 126 3.87 -3.04 -11.40
N LEU A 127 3.33 -4.05 -10.71
CA LEU A 127 4.05 -4.84 -9.70
C LEU A 127 5.29 -5.51 -10.31
N LEU A 128 5.15 -6.13 -11.49
CA LEU A 128 6.26 -6.78 -12.19
C LEU A 128 7.35 -5.77 -12.57
N ILE A 129 6.98 -4.61 -13.12
CA ILE A 129 7.95 -3.55 -13.47
C ILE A 129 8.67 -3.06 -12.22
N ASN A 130 7.94 -2.78 -11.14
CA ASN A 130 8.51 -2.41 -9.84
C ASN A 130 9.49 -3.47 -9.32
N GLY A 131 9.19 -4.75 -9.53
CA GLY A 131 10.08 -5.84 -9.16
C GLY A 131 11.43 -5.83 -9.89
N PHE A 132 11.48 -5.28 -11.11
CA PHE A 132 12.72 -5.12 -11.87
C PHE A 132 13.50 -3.84 -11.52
N VAL A 133 12.86 -2.82 -10.96
CA VAL A 133 13.52 -1.57 -10.54
C VAL A 133 14.60 -1.85 -9.49
N GLY A 134 14.40 -2.84 -8.62
CA GLY A 134 15.40 -3.22 -7.62
C GLY A 134 16.73 -3.75 -8.21
N PHE A 135 16.75 -4.20 -9.46
CA PHE A 135 17.98 -4.61 -10.15
C PHE A 135 18.76 -3.43 -10.75
N GLN A 136 18.22 -2.22 -10.67
CA GLN A 136 18.85 -0.99 -11.17
C GLN A 136 19.25 -1.05 -12.66
N PHE A 137 18.52 -1.82 -13.49
CA PHE A 137 18.75 -1.85 -14.93
C PHE A 137 18.47 -0.50 -15.63
N ALA A 138 17.60 0.30 -15.03
CA ALA A 138 17.33 1.67 -15.41
C ALA A 138 17.38 2.55 -14.15
N GLU A 139 17.89 3.76 -14.28
CA GLU A 139 17.94 4.73 -13.19
C GLU A 139 16.51 5.07 -12.73
N ASP A 140 16.24 4.81 -11.46
CA ASP A 140 14.92 4.96 -10.85
C ASP A 140 14.59 6.45 -10.64
N GLY A 141 13.30 6.78 -10.65
CA GLY A 141 12.84 8.18 -10.54
C GLY A 141 13.11 9.06 -11.77
N THR A 142 13.82 8.56 -12.79
CA THR A 142 13.97 9.28 -14.07
C THR A 142 12.62 9.44 -14.77
N PRO A 143 12.41 10.55 -15.51
CA PRO A 143 11.17 10.73 -16.27
C PRO A 143 10.97 9.62 -17.30
N LEU A 144 12.06 9.06 -17.83
CA LEU A 144 12.01 7.93 -18.77
C LEU A 144 11.45 6.67 -18.10
N SER A 145 11.98 6.28 -16.93
CA SER A 145 11.46 5.14 -16.14
C SER A 145 9.97 5.29 -15.84
N LEU A 146 9.55 6.47 -15.38
CA LEU A 146 8.16 6.72 -15.02
C LEU A 146 7.22 6.70 -16.23
N TRP A 147 7.61 7.30 -17.36
CA TRP A 147 6.79 7.26 -18.56
C TRP A 147 6.73 5.88 -19.18
N PHE A 148 7.83 5.12 -19.15
CA PHE A 148 7.84 3.73 -19.59
C PHE A 148 6.83 2.90 -18.77
N MET A 149 6.89 2.97 -17.44
CA MET A 149 5.96 2.25 -16.56
C MET A 149 4.51 2.68 -16.82
N ARG A 150 4.24 3.97 -16.96
CA ARG A 150 2.89 4.50 -17.22
C ARG A 150 2.33 4.01 -18.55
N ILE A 151 3.11 4.06 -19.61
CA ILE A 151 2.70 3.62 -20.95
C ILE A 151 2.49 2.10 -20.94
N ALA A 152 3.40 1.33 -20.33
CA ALA A 152 3.25 -0.12 -20.21
C ALA A 152 1.95 -0.50 -19.48
N CYS A 153 1.66 0.13 -18.34
CA CYS A 153 0.43 -0.09 -17.61
C CYS A 153 -0.81 0.35 -18.42
N LEU A 154 -0.75 1.47 -19.15
CA LEU A 154 -1.85 1.95 -19.99
C LEU A 154 -2.13 1.00 -21.16
N VAL A 155 -1.09 0.46 -21.79
CA VAL A 155 -1.22 -0.55 -22.86
C VAL A 155 -1.87 -1.82 -22.32
N VAL A 156 -1.38 -2.36 -21.20
CA VAL A 156 -1.97 -3.56 -20.58
C VAL A 156 -3.41 -3.28 -20.17
N PHE A 157 -3.71 -2.13 -19.56
CA PHE A 157 -5.06 -1.69 -19.23
C PHE A 157 -5.96 -1.63 -20.47
N GLY A 158 -5.50 -1.02 -21.56
CA GLY A 158 -6.30 -0.88 -22.79
C GLY A 158 -6.60 -2.22 -23.46
N VAL A 159 -5.61 -3.11 -23.54
CA VAL A 159 -5.77 -4.46 -24.12
C VAL A 159 -6.73 -5.29 -23.28
N SER A 160 -6.55 -5.30 -21.96
CA SER A 160 -7.43 -6.04 -21.04
C SER A 160 -8.84 -5.49 -21.00
N PHE A 161 -9.01 -4.17 -20.96
CA PHE A 161 -10.31 -3.51 -21.06
C PHE A 161 -11.04 -3.90 -22.36
N PHE A 162 -10.33 -3.87 -23.50
CA PHE A 162 -10.91 -4.24 -24.80
C PHE A 162 -11.35 -5.71 -24.83
N ILE A 163 -10.53 -6.63 -24.34
CA ILE A 163 -10.84 -8.06 -24.31
C ILE A 163 -12.03 -8.33 -23.38
N SER A 164 -12.08 -7.69 -22.21
CA SER A 164 -13.20 -7.81 -21.28
C SER A 164 -14.51 -7.33 -21.89
N ILE A 165 -14.55 -6.10 -22.44
CA ILE A 165 -15.80 -5.56 -23.01
C ILE A 165 -16.24 -6.33 -24.26
N ALA A 166 -15.30 -6.77 -25.11
CA ALA A 166 -15.58 -7.60 -26.27
C ALA A 166 -16.19 -8.95 -25.86
N THR A 167 -15.70 -9.54 -24.76
CA THR A 167 -16.24 -10.78 -24.20
C THR A 167 -17.65 -10.59 -23.64
N PHE A 168 -17.88 -9.55 -22.84
CA PHE A 168 -19.18 -9.31 -22.20
C PHE A 168 -20.28 -8.98 -23.21
N LYS A 169 -19.97 -8.18 -24.24
CA LYS A 169 -20.94 -7.78 -25.26
C LYS A 169 -21.01 -8.71 -26.48
N GLY A 170 -20.12 -9.70 -26.55
CA GLY A 170 -20.11 -10.68 -27.64
C GLY A 170 -19.78 -10.08 -29.01
N PHE A 171 -18.84 -9.13 -29.09
CA PHE A 171 -18.41 -8.54 -30.37
C PHE A 171 -16.93 -8.84 -30.66
N ALA A 172 -16.52 -8.66 -31.92
CA ALA A 172 -15.16 -8.97 -32.39
C ALA A 172 -14.74 -10.45 -32.25
N GLY A 173 -15.69 -11.39 -32.36
CA GLY A 173 -15.42 -12.84 -32.30
C GLY A 173 -15.25 -13.41 -30.89
N PHE A 174 -15.32 -12.56 -29.86
CA PHE A 174 -15.37 -12.99 -28.47
C PHE A 174 -16.82 -13.33 -28.08
N SER A 175 -16.97 -14.28 -27.16
CA SER A 175 -18.27 -14.73 -26.66
C SER A 175 -18.20 -14.96 -25.16
N TYR A 176 -19.26 -14.58 -24.45
CA TYR A 176 -19.42 -14.84 -23.02
C TYR A 176 -19.48 -16.35 -22.70
N SER A 177 -19.85 -17.22 -23.65
CA SER A 177 -19.90 -18.68 -23.44
C SER A 177 -18.54 -19.37 -23.59
N LYS A 178 -17.56 -18.75 -24.26
CA LYS A 178 -16.18 -19.26 -24.40
C LYS A 178 -15.15 -18.15 -24.13
N PRO A 179 -15.07 -17.66 -22.89
CA PRO A 179 -14.32 -16.46 -22.49
C PRO A 179 -12.81 -16.72 -22.31
N ILE A 180 -12.15 -17.37 -23.28
CA ILE A 180 -10.74 -17.78 -23.16
C ILE A 180 -9.82 -16.57 -22.92
N GLY A 181 -10.02 -15.47 -23.66
CA GLY A 181 -9.20 -14.26 -23.51
C GLY A 181 -9.33 -13.64 -22.12
N LEU A 182 -10.55 -13.57 -21.59
CA LEU A 182 -10.81 -13.08 -20.23
C LEU A 182 -10.17 -13.99 -19.18
N TRP A 183 -10.21 -15.31 -19.37
CA TRP A 183 -9.58 -16.28 -18.48
C TRP A 183 -8.06 -16.07 -18.38
N ILE A 184 -7.40 -15.85 -19.51
CA ILE A 184 -5.95 -15.59 -19.55
C ILE A 184 -5.61 -14.31 -18.77
N ILE A 185 -6.38 -13.24 -18.95
CA ILE A 185 -6.07 -11.94 -18.35
C ILE A 185 -6.42 -11.88 -16.87
N TYR A 186 -7.53 -12.51 -16.47
CA TYR A 186 -8.04 -12.40 -15.11
C TYR A 186 -7.42 -13.43 -14.16
N ILE A 187 -7.05 -14.61 -14.65
CA ILE A 187 -6.49 -15.70 -13.83
C ILE A 187 -5.00 -15.89 -14.12
N LEU A 188 -4.65 -16.22 -15.37
CA LEU A 188 -3.29 -16.66 -15.70
C LEU A 188 -2.26 -15.52 -15.58
N TRP A 189 -2.57 -14.33 -16.08
CA TRP A 189 -1.69 -13.17 -16.07
C TRP A 189 -1.28 -12.75 -14.65
N PRO A 190 -2.21 -12.53 -13.69
CA PRO A 190 -1.87 -12.27 -12.29
C PRO A 190 -0.93 -13.29 -11.67
N ILE A 191 -1.20 -14.59 -11.88
CA ILE A 191 -0.41 -15.68 -11.30
C ILE A 191 1.02 -15.64 -11.87
N ILE A 192 1.16 -15.47 -13.19
CA ILE A 192 2.49 -15.37 -13.83
C ILE A 192 3.24 -14.14 -13.31
N CYS A 193 2.60 -12.96 -13.28
CA CYS A 193 3.23 -11.73 -12.80
C CYS A 193 3.66 -11.85 -11.34
N ALA A 194 2.81 -12.39 -10.46
CA ALA A 194 3.12 -12.60 -9.06
C ALA A 194 4.28 -13.60 -8.89
N ALA A 195 4.28 -14.71 -9.63
CA ALA A 195 5.36 -15.70 -9.57
C ALA A 195 6.70 -15.11 -10.03
N VAL A 196 6.71 -14.40 -11.17
CA VAL A 196 7.92 -13.72 -11.68
C VAL A 196 8.41 -12.68 -10.67
N TYR A 197 7.51 -11.88 -10.09
CA TYR A 197 7.85 -10.90 -9.05
C TYR A 197 8.49 -11.56 -7.82
N VAL A 198 7.89 -12.62 -7.28
CA VAL A 198 8.42 -13.33 -6.11
C VAL A 198 9.80 -13.92 -6.42
N VAL A 199 9.97 -14.59 -7.55
CA VAL A 199 11.26 -15.16 -7.95
C VAL A 199 12.30 -14.07 -8.13
N SER A 200 11.95 -12.95 -8.78
CA SER A 200 12.88 -11.84 -8.98
C SER A 200 13.30 -11.19 -7.66
N GLN A 201 12.38 -10.99 -6.71
CA GLN A 201 12.70 -10.44 -5.40
C GLN A 201 13.57 -11.39 -4.58
N LEU A 202 13.31 -12.71 -4.63
CA LEU A 202 14.17 -13.69 -3.98
C LEU A 202 15.60 -13.64 -4.55
N VAL A 203 15.75 -13.60 -5.88
CA VAL A 203 17.07 -13.49 -6.52
C VAL A 203 17.81 -12.23 -6.06
N LEU A 204 17.13 -11.09 -6.02
CA LEU A 204 17.69 -9.81 -5.57
C LEU A 204 18.17 -9.89 -4.12
N VAL A 205 17.32 -10.38 -3.20
CA VAL A 205 17.68 -10.51 -1.79
C VAL A 205 18.81 -11.52 -1.61
N PHE A 206 18.84 -12.60 -2.38
CA PHE A 206 19.89 -13.61 -2.25
C PHE A 206 21.25 -13.17 -2.75
N ARG A 207 21.29 -12.42 -3.85
CA ARG A 207 22.51 -12.04 -4.57
C ARG A 207 23.07 -10.67 -4.20
N THR A 208 22.20 -9.73 -3.83
CA THR A 208 22.58 -8.31 -3.73
C THR A 208 22.55 -7.80 -2.29
N LEU A 209 21.61 -8.26 -1.46
CA LEU A 209 21.45 -7.73 -0.10
C LEU A 209 22.21 -8.56 0.94
N GLU A 210 22.84 -7.86 1.89
CA GLU A 210 23.48 -8.47 3.06
C GLU A 210 22.45 -8.78 4.16
N ASP A 211 21.47 -7.89 4.38
CA ASP A 211 20.37 -8.11 5.32
C ASP A 211 19.33 -9.08 4.74
N ARG A 212 19.05 -10.15 5.50
CA ARG A 212 18.09 -11.20 5.13
C ARG A 212 16.70 -10.97 5.73
N TRP A 213 16.51 -9.94 6.55
CA TRP A 213 15.20 -9.59 7.11
C TRP A 213 14.07 -9.47 6.06
N PRO A 214 14.29 -8.84 4.88
CA PRO A 214 13.26 -8.71 3.85
C PRO A 214 12.78 -10.04 3.25
N LEU A 215 13.52 -11.14 3.46
CA LEU A 215 13.13 -12.47 3.01
C LEU A 215 11.82 -12.92 3.68
N GLY A 216 11.64 -12.57 4.96
CA GLY A 216 10.41 -12.86 5.71
C GLY A 216 9.20 -12.20 5.06
N ASP A 217 9.32 -10.92 4.69
CA ASP A 217 8.23 -10.16 4.06
C ASP A 217 7.83 -10.77 2.71
N ILE A 218 8.79 -11.22 1.89
CA ILE A 218 8.50 -11.89 0.61
C ILE A 218 7.77 -13.21 0.85
N ILE A 219 8.24 -14.04 1.78
CA ILE A 219 7.65 -15.35 2.06
C ILE A 219 6.23 -15.19 2.62
N PHE A 220 6.02 -14.29 3.58
CA PHE A 220 4.70 -14.03 4.13
C PHE A 220 3.76 -13.44 3.08
N GLY A 221 4.22 -12.51 2.24
CA GLY A 221 3.44 -11.98 1.13
C GLY A 221 3.00 -13.07 0.16
N ALA A 222 3.92 -13.90 -0.32
CA ALA A 222 3.62 -15.01 -1.22
C ALA A 222 2.70 -16.06 -0.57
N ALA A 223 2.86 -16.33 0.72
CA ALA A 223 2.00 -17.22 1.47
C ALA A 223 0.58 -16.68 1.57
N PHE A 224 0.39 -15.41 1.94
CA PHE A 224 -0.94 -14.80 2.00
C PHE A 224 -1.62 -14.76 0.63
N TYR A 225 -0.89 -14.42 -0.43
CA TYR A 225 -1.41 -14.47 -1.80
C TYR A 225 -1.88 -15.88 -2.18
N THR A 226 -1.06 -16.90 -1.93
CA THR A 226 -1.37 -18.29 -2.28
C THR A 226 -2.55 -18.82 -1.46
N VAL A 227 -2.54 -18.58 -0.14
CA VAL A 227 -3.62 -18.97 0.76
C VAL A 227 -4.92 -18.29 0.36
N GLY A 228 -4.90 -16.99 0.04
CA GLY A 228 -6.09 -16.27 -0.44
C GLY A 228 -6.70 -16.93 -1.68
N ASN A 229 -5.89 -17.22 -2.70
CA ASN A 229 -6.36 -17.89 -3.91
C ASN A 229 -6.91 -19.30 -3.64
N VAL A 230 -6.26 -20.07 -2.75
CA VAL A 230 -6.73 -21.41 -2.38
C VAL A 230 -8.04 -21.35 -1.61
N LEU A 231 -8.20 -20.42 -0.67
CA LEU A 231 -9.45 -20.23 0.07
C LEU A 231 -10.59 -19.86 -0.87
N LEU A 232 -10.33 -19.01 -1.88
CA LEU A 232 -11.32 -18.60 -2.87
C LEU A 232 -11.73 -19.75 -3.80
N PHE A 233 -10.77 -20.42 -4.44
CA PHE A 233 -11.08 -21.38 -5.50
C PHE A 233 -11.37 -22.81 -5.01
N ALA A 234 -10.88 -23.20 -3.83
CA ALA A 234 -11.05 -24.57 -3.33
C ALA A 234 -12.03 -24.66 -2.14
N PHE A 235 -12.03 -23.68 -1.23
CA PHE A 235 -12.75 -23.78 0.04
C PHE A 235 -13.91 -22.80 0.22
N SER A 236 -14.19 -21.93 -0.75
CA SER A 236 -15.20 -20.86 -0.61
C SER A 236 -16.58 -21.38 -0.19
N VAL A 237 -17.09 -22.43 -0.86
CA VAL A 237 -18.40 -23.04 -0.52
C VAL A 237 -18.37 -23.69 0.86
N THR A 238 -17.30 -24.43 1.18
CA THR A 238 -17.15 -25.09 2.49
C THR A 238 -17.13 -24.08 3.65
N ILE A 239 -16.47 -22.94 3.46
CA ILE A 239 -16.43 -21.85 4.44
C ILE A 239 -17.81 -21.21 4.59
N CYS A 240 -18.47 -20.92 3.47
CA CYS A 240 -19.77 -20.29 3.44
C CYS A 240 -20.84 -21.15 4.16
N ASP A 241 -20.85 -22.46 3.94
CA ASP A 241 -21.74 -23.40 4.63
C ASP A 241 -21.40 -23.52 6.11
N ALA A 242 -20.11 -23.61 6.46
CA ALA A 242 -19.66 -23.76 7.85
C ALA A 242 -20.04 -22.55 8.72
N ILE A 243 -20.04 -21.34 8.16
CA ILE A 243 -20.36 -20.09 8.85
C ILE A 243 -21.80 -19.64 8.51
N LYS A 244 -22.69 -20.55 8.08
CA LYS A 244 -24.13 -20.28 7.86
C LYS A 244 -24.41 -19.02 7.02
N HIS A 245 -23.66 -18.81 5.95
CA HIS A 245 -23.78 -17.65 5.05
C HIS A 245 -23.52 -16.27 5.70
N TYR A 246 -22.79 -16.18 6.82
CA TYR A 246 -22.35 -14.87 7.35
C TYR A 246 -21.09 -14.34 6.66
N ILE A 247 -20.23 -15.24 6.20
CA ILE A 247 -18.94 -14.95 5.57
C ILE A 247 -18.77 -15.95 4.41
N ASP A 248 -18.13 -15.53 3.32
CA ASP A 248 -17.79 -16.36 2.18
C ASP A 248 -16.28 -16.38 1.89
N GLY A 249 -15.87 -17.11 0.85
CA GLY A 249 -14.47 -17.17 0.43
C GLY A 249 -13.91 -15.83 -0.07
N LEU A 250 -14.76 -14.91 -0.54
CA LEU A 250 -14.33 -13.60 -1.04
C LEU A 250 -13.86 -12.69 0.10
N PHE A 251 -14.51 -12.74 1.25
CA PHE A 251 -14.05 -12.03 2.45
C PHE A 251 -12.62 -12.43 2.85
N PHE A 252 -12.33 -13.74 2.88
CA PHE A 252 -10.99 -14.21 3.23
C PHE A 252 -9.98 -13.92 2.13
N PHE A 253 -10.40 -14.00 0.86
CA PHE A 253 -9.55 -13.61 -0.27
C PHE A 253 -9.15 -12.14 -0.19
N THR A 254 -10.09 -11.21 -0.02
CA THR A 254 -9.80 -9.78 0.05
C THR A 254 -8.93 -9.43 1.25
N LEU A 255 -9.16 -10.08 2.40
CA LEU A 255 -8.31 -9.92 3.59
C LEU A 255 -6.88 -10.42 3.31
N CYS A 256 -6.72 -11.62 2.76
CA CYS A 256 -5.41 -12.17 2.41
C CYS A 256 -4.70 -11.34 1.34
N MET A 257 -5.42 -10.80 0.36
CA MET A 257 -4.88 -9.89 -0.65
C MET A 257 -4.38 -8.59 -0.02
N LEU A 258 -5.14 -7.99 0.90
CA LEU A 258 -4.71 -6.82 1.66
C LEU A 258 -3.42 -7.12 2.43
N LEU A 259 -3.36 -8.23 3.17
CA LEU A 259 -2.16 -8.64 3.90
C LEU A 259 -0.96 -8.87 2.97
N SER A 260 -1.18 -9.48 1.80
CA SER A 260 -0.14 -9.65 0.79
C SER A 260 0.40 -8.30 0.30
N VAL A 261 -0.48 -7.33 0.00
CA VAL A 261 -0.09 -5.99 -0.43
C VAL A 261 0.63 -5.23 0.69
N MET A 262 0.23 -5.41 1.95
CA MET A 262 0.95 -4.87 3.10
C MET A 262 2.37 -5.45 3.22
N MET A 263 2.57 -6.73 2.90
CA MET A 263 3.91 -7.31 2.89
C MET A 263 4.76 -6.78 1.72
N VAL A 264 4.16 -6.47 0.57
CA VAL A 264 4.86 -5.76 -0.52
C VAL A 264 5.32 -4.37 -0.06
N TYR A 265 4.48 -3.64 0.67
CA TYR A 265 4.87 -2.37 1.28
C TYR A 265 6.00 -2.54 2.30
N LYS A 266 5.90 -3.49 3.22
CA LYS A 266 6.94 -3.75 4.23
C LYS A 266 8.26 -4.16 3.60
N TYR A 267 8.22 -5.00 2.57
CA TYR A 267 9.39 -5.36 1.80
C TYR A 267 10.06 -4.11 1.20
N TRP A 268 9.29 -3.25 0.51
CA TRP A 268 9.81 -2.00 -0.04
C TRP A 268 10.37 -1.06 1.04
N ASP A 269 9.71 -0.96 2.19
CA ASP A 269 10.17 -0.14 3.31
C ASP A 269 11.48 -0.69 3.90
N SER A 270 11.61 -2.02 3.99
CA SER A 270 12.77 -2.70 4.56
C SER A 270 14.04 -2.57 3.71
N ILE A 271 13.91 -2.43 2.39
CA ILE A 271 15.05 -2.23 1.49
C ILE A 271 15.45 -0.75 1.34
N THR A 272 14.67 0.18 1.91
CA THR A 272 14.87 1.65 1.81
C THR A 272 15.11 2.30 3.18
N ARG A 273 15.90 1.64 4.05
CA ARG A 273 16.09 2.03 5.46
C ARG A 273 17.08 3.18 5.70
N GLU A 274 17.82 3.64 4.69
CA GLU A 274 19.03 4.47 4.87
C GLU A 274 18.80 6.00 4.72
N ASP A 275 17.54 6.45 4.71
CA ASP A 275 17.24 7.83 4.26
C ASP A 275 16.71 8.74 5.38
N LEU A 276 16.71 8.26 6.64
CA LEU A 276 16.37 9.06 7.82
C LEU A 276 17.59 9.58 8.60
N GLU A 277 18.81 9.14 8.24
CA GLU A 277 20.05 9.51 8.94
C GLU A 277 20.56 10.93 8.64
N PHE A 278 20.00 11.61 7.63
CA PHE A 278 20.21 13.05 7.41
C PHE A 278 19.17 13.94 8.08
N SER A 279 18.21 13.36 8.81
CA SER A 279 17.44 14.13 9.79
C SER A 279 18.32 14.30 11.02
N VAL A 280 19.24 15.26 10.90
CA VAL A 280 20.14 15.74 11.94
C VAL A 280 19.33 15.95 13.21
N GLY A 281 19.36 14.97 14.12
CA GLY A 281 19.25 15.26 15.53
C GLY A 281 20.36 16.27 15.80
N SER A 282 19.97 17.51 16.05
CA SER A 282 20.83 18.66 16.33
C SER A 282 21.65 18.46 17.61
N LYS A 283 22.56 17.47 17.61
CA LYS A 283 23.78 17.53 18.42
C LYS A 283 24.83 18.13 17.51
N ALA A 284 24.88 19.46 17.59
CA ALA A 284 25.91 20.27 17.00
C ALA A 284 27.29 19.61 17.18
N ALA A 285 28.07 19.65 16.10
CA ALA A 285 29.49 19.43 16.01
C ALA A 285 30.21 19.26 17.37
N VAL A 286 30.54 18.02 17.73
CA VAL A 286 31.62 17.73 18.70
C VAL A 286 32.95 17.90 17.98
N TRP A 287 33.24 19.14 17.57
CA TRP A 287 34.59 19.58 17.26
C TRP A 287 34.96 20.65 18.29
N GLU A 288 34.92 20.28 19.57
CA GLU A 288 35.70 21.02 20.56
C GLU A 288 37.17 20.66 20.33
N VAL A 289 37.88 21.47 19.55
CA VAL A 289 39.33 21.54 19.65
C VAL A 289 39.63 22.12 21.02
N LYS A 290 39.83 21.26 22.03
CA LYS A 290 40.44 21.67 23.29
C LYS A 290 41.93 21.87 23.03
N ASP A 291 42.28 23.09 22.64
CA ASP A 291 43.68 23.49 22.55
C ASP A 291 44.29 23.48 23.97
N PRO A 292 45.23 22.58 24.32
CA PRO A 292 45.69 22.40 25.70
C PRO A 292 46.54 23.57 26.23
N LEU A 293 46.87 24.55 25.37
CA LEU A 293 47.76 25.66 25.71
C LEU A 293 47.06 26.86 26.39
N LEU A 294 45.73 26.84 26.50
CA LEU A 294 44.96 27.88 27.22
C LEU A 294 44.51 27.46 28.63
N SER A 295 44.76 26.22 29.06
CA SER A 295 44.51 25.81 30.46
C SER A 295 45.70 26.16 31.37
N THR A 296 46.10 27.42 31.38
CA THR A 296 46.98 27.94 32.43
C THR A 296 46.14 28.43 33.59
N GLY A 297 46.02 27.60 34.63
CA GLY A 297 45.61 28.06 35.95
C GLY A 297 44.59 27.17 36.65
N LEU A 298 45.10 26.34 37.58
CA LEU A 298 44.53 26.07 38.90
C LEU A 298 43.04 25.67 38.96
N ASP A 299 42.76 24.37 38.88
CA ASP A 299 42.49 23.54 40.06
C ASP A 299 41.78 22.25 39.61
N TYR A 300 42.45 21.13 39.87
CA TYR A 300 41.85 19.81 39.83
C TYR A 300 41.11 19.59 41.15
N SER A 301 39.79 19.49 41.08
CA SER A 301 38.99 18.77 42.07
C SER A 301 38.01 17.90 41.31
N GLU A 302 38.21 16.60 41.44
CA GLU A 302 37.29 15.53 41.07
C GLU A 302 35.88 15.81 41.61
N GLU A 303 34.85 15.60 40.79
CA GLU A 303 33.57 15.05 41.25
C GLU A 303 32.79 14.49 40.04
N ASP A 304 33.05 13.22 39.76
CA ASP A 304 32.14 12.35 39.02
C ASP A 304 30.81 12.28 39.78
N THR A 305 29.79 13.00 39.30
CA THR A 305 28.40 12.80 39.70
C THR A 305 27.57 12.31 38.52
N VAL A 306 27.64 10.99 38.32
CA VAL A 306 26.70 10.24 37.49
C VAL A 306 25.36 10.10 38.26
N SER A 307 24.28 10.42 37.56
CA SER A 307 22.87 10.08 37.84
C SER A 307 22.24 10.58 39.15
N ASN A 308 21.40 11.62 39.04
CA ASN A 308 20.27 11.80 39.95
C ASN A 308 18.96 11.92 39.16
N TYR A 309 18.10 10.93 39.37
CA TYR A 309 16.74 10.83 38.85
C TYR A 309 15.82 11.78 39.63
N HIS A 310 14.96 12.49 38.91
CA HIS A 310 13.78 13.26 39.35
C HIS A 310 13.99 14.54 40.20
N GLY A 311 13.58 15.68 39.63
CA GLY A 311 13.36 16.90 40.41
C GLY A 311 13.08 18.15 39.57
N GLY A 312 11.87 18.23 38.98
CA GLY A 312 11.18 19.48 38.65
C GLY A 312 11.86 20.47 37.67
N GLY A 313 11.37 20.54 36.44
CA GLY A 313 11.73 21.64 35.55
C GLY A 313 11.34 21.46 34.09
N VAL A 314 10.05 21.68 33.79
CA VAL A 314 9.47 22.17 32.54
C VAL A 314 10.18 21.78 31.22
N ALA A 315 9.58 20.83 30.50
CA ALA A 315 9.83 20.62 29.08
C ALA A 315 9.55 21.92 28.29
N PRO A 316 10.40 22.34 27.33
CA PRO A 316 10.04 23.44 26.45
C PRO A 316 8.96 22.96 25.47
N SER A 317 7.77 23.56 25.61
CA SER A 317 6.64 23.42 24.70
C SER A 317 6.99 23.94 23.31
N LEU A 318 6.59 23.20 22.28
CA LEU A 318 6.34 23.75 20.96
C LEU A 318 5.31 24.90 21.09
N VAL A 319 5.45 25.94 20.28
CA VAL A 319 4.61 27.16 20.19
C VAL A 319 5.11 28.35 21.03
N GLY A 320 5.72 29.30 20.31
CA GLY A 320 5.97 30.72 20.58
C GLY A 320 5.81 31.28 22.00
N GLY A 321 6.94 31.75 22.56
CA GLY A 321 6.92 32.73 23.65
C GLY A 321 8.12 32.66 24.58
N VAL A 322 9.10 33.54 24.33
CA VAL A 322 10.07 34.16 25.26
C VAL A 322 10.38 33.41 26.58
N SER A 323 11.61 32.90 26.70
CA SER A 323 12.13 32.27 27.92
C SER A 323 12.32 33.24 29.09
N GLY A 324 11.89 32.83 30.27
CA GLY A 324 11.85 33.59 31.54
C GLY A 324 13.19 33.96 32.19
N GLN A 325 14.24 34.20 31.42
CA GLN A 325 15.52 34.74 31.92
C GLN A 325 15.62 36.28 31.86
N GLN A 326 14.64 36.97 31.27
CA GLN A 326 14.63 38.43 31.18
C GLN A 326 14.01 39.15 32.39
N LEU A 327 13.50 38.45 33.41
CA LEU A 327 12.78 39.08 34.52
C LEU A 327 13.58 39.27 35.83
N TYR A 328 14.81 38.74 35.94
CA TYR A 328 15.53 38.68 37.23
C TYR A 328 16.96 39.22 37.20
N GLN A 329 17.26 40.20 36.35
CA GLN A 329 18.52 40.96 36.43
C GLN A 329 18.26 42.46 36.46
N LYS A 330 17.56 42.91 37.51
CA LYS A 330 17.46 44.33 37.88
C LYS A 330 17.70 44.46 39.38
N GLY A 331 18.94 44.75 39.78
CA GLY A 331 19.26 45.01 41.18
C GLY A 331 20.75 45.15 41.51
N GLY A 332 21.30 46.37 41.36
CA GLY A 332 22.16 46.98 42.40
C GLY A 332 23.68 46.94 42.24
N MET A 333 24.24 48.04 41.72
CA MET A 333 25.51 48.74 42.08
C MET A 333 25.83 49.64 40.87
N GLY A 334 25.98 50.97 40.91
CA GLY A 334 26.58 51.87 41.89
C GLY A 334 27.32 52.93 41.03
N GLY A 335 26.92 54.21 41.08
CA GLY A 335 27.57 55.26 40.29
C GLY A 335 26.86 56.61 40.36
N ARG A 336 27.38 57.51 41.20
CA ARG A 336 26.93 58.89 41.47
C ARG A 336 27.27 59.86 40.33
N GLY A 337 26.47 60.92 40.17
CA GLY A 337 26.92 62.21 39.62
C GLY A 337 25.84 63.05 38.90
N TYR A 338 25.34 64.09 39.57
CA TYR A 338 24.37 65.11 39.10
C TYR A 338 25.08 66.35 38.48
N PRO A 339 24.38 67.35 37.89
CA PRO A 339 24.37 67.74 36.46
C PRO A 339 25.09 69.10 36.21
N PRO A 340 24.91 69.83 35.08
CA PRO A 340 23.86 70.87 35.05
C PRO A 340 23.28 71.22 33.64
N SER A 341 22.00 71.62 33.56
CA SER A 341 21.46 72.99 33.29
C SER A 341 21.26 73.40 31.81
N ASP A 342 19.97 73.42 31.43
CA ASP A 342 19.21 74.54 30.85
C ASP A 342 19.79 75.55 29.83
N ARG A 343 18.92 75.81 28.82
CA ARG A 343 18.76 76.98 27.93
C ARG A 343 19.71 77.12 26.74
N TYR A 344 19.20 76.92 25.52
CA TYR A 344 18.50 77.94 24.72
C TYR A 344 17.73 77.29 23.56
#